data_AF-A0A2V6E8F3-F1
#
_entry.id   AF-A0A2V6E8F3-F1
#
_cell.length_a   1.000
_cell.length_b   1.000
_cell.length_c   1.000
_cell.angle_alpha   90.00
_cell.angle_beta   90.00
_cell.angle_gamma   90.00
#
_symmetry.space_group_name_H-M   'P 1'
#
loop_
_entity.id
_entity.type
_entity.pdbx_description
1 polymer ?
#
loop_
_entity_poly.entity_id
_entity_poly.type
_entity_poly.pdbx_seq_one_letter_code
_entity_poly.pdbx_strand_id
1 'polypeptide(L)'
;MPDVVEVYSAADEEISRAISLAQENLLRQQRPDGHWCGELIVDSTLCSDFVLFMHWLSEVDATLQERCVRHILKRQLPDGGWNIYYGGPSEINASVKGYFAL
;
A
#
# COMPACT_ATOMS: atom_id res chain seq x y z
N MET A 1 -15.54 -4.33 28.66
CA MET A 1 -14.78 -5.60 28.68
C MET A 1 -15.07 -6.28 27.35
N PRO A 2 -14.10 -6.86 26.61
CA PRO A 2 -14.49 -7.74 25.53
C PRO A 2 -14.97 -9.04 26.18
N ASP A 3 -16.27 -9.25 26.06
CA ASP A 3 -17.03 -10.46 26.40
C ASP A 3 -16.67 -11.60 25.44
N VAL A 4 -16.58 -12.81 26.02
CA VAL A 4 -16.63 -14.15 25.40
C VAL A 4 -15.52 -14.49 24.38
N VAL A 5 -14.60 -15.36 24.81
CA VAL A 5 -13.78 -16.16 23.88
C VAL A 5 -14.68 -17.22 23.27
N GLU A 6 -15.23 -16.95 22.09
CA GLU A 6 -15.95 -17.94 21.30
C GLU A 6 -14.95 -19.03 20.89
N VAL A 7 -15.11 -20.23 21.46
CA VAL A 7 -14.24 -21.37 21.14
C VAL A 7 -14.87 -22.10 19.96
N TYR A 8 -14.32 -21.88 18.77
CA TYR A 8 -14.77 -22.60 17.57
C TYR A 8 -14.30 -24.05 17.57
N SER A 9 -15.20 -24.96 17.19
CA SER A 9 -14.86 -26.37 17.01
C SER A 9 -13.98 -26.54 15.77
N ALA A 10 -12.99 -27.43 15.83
CA ALA A 10 -12.20 -27.80 14.65
C ALA A 10 -13.05 -28.48 13.55
N ALA A 11 -14.26 -28.96 13.90
CA ALA A 11 -15.22 -29.55 12.98
C ALA A 11 -16.27 -28.56 12.46
N ASP A 12 -16.07 -27.25 12.67
CA ASP A 12 -16.98 -26.23 12.19
C ASP A 12 -17.01 -26.21 10.63
N GLU A 13 -18.16 -26.53 10.07
CA GLU A 13 -18.37 -26.63 8.62
C GLU A 13 -18.27 -25.28 7.92
N GLU A 14 -18.66 -24.19 8.59
CA GLU A 14 -18.58 -22.84 8.03
C GLU A 14 -17.13 -22.39 7.93
N ILE A 15 -16.34 -22.63 8.98
CA ILE A 15 -14.89 -22.37 8.97
C ILE A 15 -14.21 -23.21 7.90
N SER A 16 -14.54 -24.50 7.81
CA SER A 16 -13.98 -25.40 6.80
C SER A 16 -14.29 -24.92 5.38
N ARG A 17 -15.52 -24.45 5.14
CA ARG A 17 -15.92 -23.88 3.86
C ARG A 17 -15.16 -22.57 3.55
N ALA A 18 -14.99 -21.70 4.53
CA ALA A 18 -14.25 -20.44 4.37
C ALA A 18 -12.78 -20.70 4.01
N ILE A 19 -12.14 -21.70 4.64
CA ILE A 19 -10.77 -22.12 4.34
C ILE A 19 -10.67 -22.60 2.89
N SER A 20 -11.55 -23.50 2.44
CA SER A 20 -11.54 -24.00 1.06
C SER A 20 -11.69 -22.87 0.04
N LEU A 21 -12.62 -21.94 0.25
CA LEU A 21 -12.81 -20.78 -0.63
C LEU A 21 -11.59 -19.85 -0.66
N ALA A 22 -10.93 -19.63 0.49
CA ALA A 22 -9.73 -18.81 0.57
C ALA A 22 -8.55 -19.48 -0.17
N GLN A 23 -8.38 -20.79 -0.01
CA GLN A 23 -7.37 -21.57 -0.72
C GLN A 23 -7.59 -21.54 -2.23
N GLU A 24 -8.81 -21.80 -2.70
CA GLU A 24 -9.17 -21.69 -4.12
C GLU A 24 -8.87 -20.30 -4.67
N ASN A 25 -9.18 -19.25 -3.92
CA ASN A 25 -8.91 -17.89 -4.34
C ASN A 25 -7.42 -17.57 -4.44
N LEU A 26 -6.62 -18.02 -3.47
CA LEU A 26 -5.16 -17.83 -3.51
C LEU A 26 -4.55 -18.62 -4.66
N LEU A 27 -4.88 -19.90 -4.81
CA LEU A 27 -4.34 -20.74 -5.89
C LEU A 27 -4.70 -20.21 -7.28
N ARG A 28 -5.89 -19.63 -7.47
CA ARG A 28 -6.27 -18.96 -8.73
C ARG A 28 -5.42 -17.73 -9.08
N GLN A 29 -4.78 -17.11 -8.09
CA GLN A 29 -3.91 -15.95 -8.30
C GLN A 29 -2.43 -16.34 -8.48
N GLN A 30 -2.08 -17.61 -8.30
CA GLN A 30 -0.71 -18.09 -8.47
C GLN A 30 -0.28 -17.96 -9.94
N ARG A 31 0.95 -17.47 -10.17
CA ARG A 31 1.54 -17.37 -11.50
C ARG A 31 2.01 -18.76 -11.99
N PRO A 32 2.20 -18.96 -13.31
CA PRO A 32 2.58 -20.28 -13.86
C PRO A 32 3.88 -20.89 -13.32
N ASP A 33 4.78 -20.06 -12.82
CA ASP A 33 6.06 -20.42 -12.18
C ASP A 33 5.96 -20.62 -10.65
N GLY A 34 4.74 -20.52 -10.10
CA GLY A 34 4.43 -20.89 -8.72
C GLY A 34 4.49 -19.76 -7.69
N HIS A 35 4.85 -18.53 -8.07
CA HIS A 35 4.86 -17.40 -7.13
C HIS A 35 3.51 -16.65 -7.09
N TRP A 36 3.33 -15.83 -6.05
CA TRP A 36 2.24 -14.85 -5.96
C TRP A 36 2.79 -13.44 -6.09
N CYS A 37 2.08 -12.59 -6.84
CA CYS A 37 2.43 -11.20 -7.02
C CYS A 37 1.24 -10.33 -6.65
N GLY A 38 1.40 -9.56 -5.56
CA GLY A 38 0.41 -8.61 -5.06
C GLY A 38 0.98 -7.19 -5.03
N GLU A 39 0.10 -6.20 -4.98
CA GLU A 39 0.51 -4.81 -4.83
C GLU A 39 1.11 -4.59 -3.43
N LEU A 40 2.35 -4.11 -3.38
CA LEU A 40 2.97 -3.64 -2.14
C LEU A 40 2.59 -2.19 -1.92
N ILE A 41 1.61 -1.96 -1.04
CA ILE A 41 1.14 -0.62 -0.71
C ILE A 41 2.05 -0.02 0.36
N VAL A 42 2.69 1.10 0.03
CA VAL A 42 3.51 1.91 0.95
C VAL A 42 3.03 3.35 0.94
N ASP A 43 3.69 4.20 1.73
CA ASP A 43 3.45 5.63 1.75
C ASP A 43 3.87 6.34 0.44
N SER A 44 3.68 7.66 0.39
CA SER A 44 3.98 8.46 -0.81
C SER A 44 5.48 8.72 -1.03
N THR A 45 6.34 8.42 -0.06
CA THR A 45 7.75 8.87 -0.06
C THR A 45 8.58 8.25 -1.17
N LEU A 46 8.26 7.01 -1.59
CA LEU A 46 8.96 6.37 -2.71
C LEU A 46 8.76 7.16 -4.02
N CYS A 47 7.54 7.65 -4.28
CA CYS A 47 7.29 8.50 -5.44
C CYS A 47 8.01 9.85 -5.29
N SER A 48 8.01 10.44 -4.09
CA SER A 48 8.70 11.71 -3.83
C SER A 48 10.21 11.60 -4.07
N ASP A 49 10.84 10.57 -3.48
CA ASP A 49 12.26 10.31 -3.63
C ASP A 49 12.64 10.02 -5.08
N PHE A 50 11.77 9.32 -5.83
CA PHE A 50 12.02 8.99 -7.23
C PHE A 50 11.95 10.22 -8.15
N VAL A 51 11.02 11.14 -7.91
CA VAL A 51 10.99 12.43 -8.63
C VAL A 51 12.30 13.17 -8.40
N LEU A 52 12.72 13.32 -7.14
CA LEU A 52 13.97 14.00 -6.78
C LEU A 52 15.19 13.33 -7.40
N PHE A 53 15.22 11.99 -7.43
CA PHE A 53 16.29 11.21 -8.04
C PHE A 53 16.41 11.45 -9.54
N MET A 54 15.29 11.50 -10.28
CA MET A 54 15.31 11.81 -11.72
C MET A 54 15.88 13.21 -11.98
N HIS A 55 15.48 14.20 -11.18
CA HIS A 55 16.02 15.57 -11.28
C HIS A 55 17.51 15.62 -10.93
N TRP A 56 17.94 14.89 -9.90
CA TRP A 56 19.35 14.78 -9.54
C TRP A 56 20.22 14.24 -10.68
N LEU A 57 19.74 13.23 -11.40
CA LEU A 57 20.43 12.67 -12.55
C LEU A 57 20.30 13.50 -13.83
N SER A 58 19.44 14.54 -13.85
CA SER A 58 19.05 15.25 -15.07
C SER A 58 18.43 14.34 -16.15
N GLU A 59 17.80 13.24 -15.72
CA GLU A 59 17.15 12.22 -16.56
C GLU A 59 15.65 12.16 -16.25
N VAL A 60 14.94 13.25 -16.53
CA VAL A 60 13.51 13.38 -16.19
C VAL A 60 12.62 12.71 -17.23
N ASP A 61 11.91 11.65 -16.82
CA ASP A 61 10.76 11.12 -17.55
C ASP A 61 9.49 11.85 -17.12
N ALA A 62 8.99 12.73 -17.99
CA ALA A 62 7.80 13.53 -17.71
C ALA A 62 6.52 12.68 -17.48
N THR A 63 6.39 11.54 -18.15
CA THR A 63 5.22 10.67 -18.01
C THR A 63 5.25 9.97 -16.65
N LEU A 64 6.43 9.50 -16.24
CA LEU A 64 6.61 8.87 -14.95
C LEU A 64 6.48 9.88 -13.80
N GLN A 65 7.07 11.07 -13.95
CA GLN A 65 6.90 12.17 -12.99
C GLN A 65 5.43 12.52 -12.79
N GLU A 66 4.65 12.65 -13.87
CA GLU A 66 3.22 12.96 -13.75
C GLU A 66 2.46 11.87 -12.98
N ARG A 67 2.80 10.60 -13.19
CA ARG A 67 2.23 9.48 -12.42
C ARG A 67 2.60 9.55 -10.93
N CYS A 68 3.86 9.87 -10.62
CA CYS A 68 4.32 10.07 -9.24
C CYS A 68 3.60 11.24 -8.56
N VAL A 69 3.50 12.40 -9.23
CA VAL A 69 2.81 13.59 -8.72
C VAL A 69 1.35 13.30 -8.41
N ARG A 70 0.62 12.65 -9.33
CA ARG A 70 -0.77 12.22 -9.08
C ARG A 70 -0.87 11.26 -7.88
N HIS A 71 0.10 10.36 -7.72
CA HIS A 71 0.15 9.42 -6.61
C HIS A 71 0.39 10.10 -5.26
N ILE A 72 1.29 11.10 -5.22
CA ILE A 72 1.59 11.93 -4.04
C ILE A 72 0.34 12.73 -3.65
N LEU A 73 -0.24 13.49 -4.59
CA LEU A 73 -1.43 14.32 -4.33
C LEU A 73 -2.65 13.51 -3.85
N LYS A 74 -2.86 12.30 -4.41
CA LYS A 74 -3.96 11.42 -3.98
C LYS A 74 -3.87 11.01 -2.50
N ARG A 75 -2.68 11.08 -1.89
CA ARG A 75 -2.40 10.67 -0.50
C ARG A 75 -2.25 11.83 0.47
N GLN A 76 -2.38 13.06 0.01
CA GLN A 76 -2.33 14.23 0.88
C GLN A 76 -3.51 14.19 1.87
N LEU A 77 -3.22 14.44 3.14
CA LEU A 77 -4.20 14.51 4.20
C LEU A 77 -4.94 15.87 4.19
N PRO A 78 -6.12 15.97 4.86
CA PRO A 78 -6.88 17.22 4.89
C PRO A 78 -6.15 18.41 5.53
N ASP A 79 -5.15 18.17 6.37
CA ASP A 79 -4.28 19.19 6.97
C ASP A 79 -3.12 19.61 6.04
N GLY A 80 -3.01 18.99 4.87
CA GLY A 80 -1.99 19.27 3.86
C GLY A 80 -0.71 18.44 3.98
N GLY A 81 -0.56 17.60 5.01
CA GLY A 81 0.60 16.74 5.17
C GLY A 81 0.41 15.32 4.59
N TRP A 82 1.38 14.44 4.86
CA TRP A 82 1.37 13.03 4.45
C TRP A 82 1.73 12.12 5.62
N ASN A 83 1.13 10.94 5.68
CA ASN A 83 1.41 9.91 6.68
C ASN A 83 2.29 8.78 6.11
N ILE A 84 2.83 7.94 7.01
CA ILE A 84 3.65 6.77 6.67
C ILE A 84 2.91 5.43 6.87
N TYR A 85 1.66 5.47 7.33
CA TYR A 85 0.79 4.30 7.45
C TYR A 85 -0.68 4.71 7.31
N TYR A 86 -1.53 3.74 6.94
CA TYR A 86 -2.95 3.98 6.69
C TYR A 86 -3.66 4.53 7.93
N GLY A 87 -4.34 5.68 7.78
CA GLY A 87 -5.08 6.33 8.86
C GLY A 87 -4.21 7.06 9.89
N GLY A 88 -2.90 7.12 9.70
CA GLY A 88 -1.99 7.87 10.58
C GLY A 88 -2.07 9.39 10.39
N PRO A 89 -1.54 10.17 11.34
CA PRO A 89 -1.42 11.62 11.21
C PRO A 89 -0.31 12.00 10.24
N SER A 90 -0.28 13.27 9.84
CA SER A 90 0.84 13.84 9.09
C SER A 90 2.16 13.64 9.83
N GLU A 91 3.16 13.19 9.07
CA GLU A 91 4.51 12.93 9.54
C GLU A 91 5.48 13.88 8.82
N ILE A 92 6.47 14.41 9.55
CA ILE A 92 7.32 15.50 9.06
C ILE A 92 8.17 15.07 7.87
N ASN A 93 8.82 13.91 7.93
CA ASN A 93 9.67 13.43 6.84
C ASN A 93 8.86 13.22 5.55
N ALA A 94 7.73 12.52 5.67
CA ALA A 94 6.84 12.27 4.54
C ALA A 94 6.31 13.57 3.95
N SER A 95 5.92 14.52 4.80
CA SER A 95 5.38 15.81 4.35
C SER A 95 6.42 16.69 3.66
N VAL A 96 7.65 16.75 4.18
CA VAL A 96 8.75 17.50 3.55
C VAL A 96 9.08 16.91 2.18
N LYS A 97 9.19 15.58 2.08
CA LYS A 97 9.45 14.89 0.81
C LYS A 97 8.32 15.11 -0.20
N GLY A 98 7.07 14.92 0.23
CA GLY A 98 5.88 15.15 -0.59
C GLY A 98 5.84 16.56 -1.14
N TYR A 99 6.03 17.56 -0.28
CA TYR A 99 6.09 18.97 -0.69
C TYR A 99 7.23 19.26 -1.67
N PHE A 100 8.43 18.76 -1.41
CA PHE A 100 9.60 19.07 -2.24
C PHE A 100 9.59 18.41 -3.62
N ALA A 101 8.89 17.28 -3.76
CA ALA A 101 8.73 16.58 -5.01
C ALA A 101 7.61 17.15 -5.92
N LEU A 102 6.74 18.00 -5.38
CA LEU A 102 5.64 18.66 -6.10
C LEU A 102 6.07 20.03 -6.62
#